data_AF-B7X3I0-F1
#
_entry.id   AF-B7X3I0-F1
#
_cell.length_a   1.000
_cell.length_b   1.000
_cell.length_c   1.000
_cell.angle_alpha   90.00
_cell.angle_beta   90.00
_cell.angle_gamma   90.00
#
_symmetry.space_group_name_H-M   'P 1'
#
loop_
_entity.id
_entity.type
_entity.pdbx_description
1 polymer ?
#
loop_
_entity_poly.entity_id
_entity_poly.type
_entity_poly.pdbx_seq_one_letter_code
_entity_poly.pdbx_strand_id
1 'polypeptide(L)'
;MWNRWKDLTPGALAEGYTILTINADSHPLMSRMHKPDPRLPTDQQDKRSVIPIEMEDLDQWLAGTQQEASAGRRIRCWPGLVPDAC
;
A
#
# COMPACT_ATOMS: atom_id res chain seq x y z
N MET A 1 9.39 -0.53 -1.06
CA MET A 1 10.72 0.11 -0.90
C MET A 1 11.62 -0.83 -0.12
N TRP A 2 12.93 -0.80 -0.36
CA TRP A 2 13.89 -1.62 0.38
C TRP A 2 15.15 -0.79 0.67
N ASN A 3 15.86 -1.14 1.73
CA ASN A 3 17.15 -0.53 2.06
C ASN A 3 18.03 -1.49 2.87
N ARG A 4 19.32 -1.17 2.92
CA ARG A 4 20.31 -1.82 3.79
C ARG A 4 20.88 -0.80 4.76
N TRP A 5 21.12 -1.21 5.99
CA TRP A 5 21.75 -0.37 7.01
C TRP A 5 22.79 -1.15 7.82
N LYS A 6 23.69 -0.42 8.46
CA LYS A 6 24.69 -1.01 9.37
C LYS A 6 23.97 -1.54 10.61
N ASP A 7 24.22 -2.79 10.92
CA ASP A 7 23.74 -3.39 12.16
C ASP A 7 24.67 -3.04 13.34
N LEU A 8 24.18 -3.27 14.56
CA LEU A 8 24.96 -3.12 15.79
C LEU A 8 26.13 -4.10 15.85
N THR A 9 26.04 -5.22 15.13
CA THR A 9 27.13 -6.18 14.98
C THR A 9 28.21 -5.60 14.03
N PRO A 10 29.47 -5.45 14.49
CA PRO A 10 30.54 -4.88 13.66
C PRO A 10 30.71 -5.64 12.34
N GLY A 11 30.63 -4.92 11.22
CA GLY A 11 30.79 -5.48 9.88
C GLY A 11 29.52 -6.12 9.29
N ALA A 12 28.43 -6.23 10.05
CA ALA A 12 27.17 -6.76 9.56
C ALA A 12 26.30 -5.69 8.91
N LEU A 13 25.57 -6.09 7.87
CA LEU A 13 24.56 -5.29 7.20
C LEU A 13 23.20 -5.97 7.36
N ALA A 14 22.21 -5.22 7.83
CA ALA A 14 20.82 -5.64 7.84
C ALA A 14 20.14 -5.18 6.56
N GLU A 15 19.20 -5.99 6.06
CA GLU A 15 18.35 -5.66 4.93
C GLU A 15 16.90 -5.63 5.38
N GLY A 16 16.13 -4.70 4.83
CA GLY A 16 14.72 -4.60 5.14
C GLY A 16 13.95 -3.99 3.99
N TYR A 17 12.68 -4.33 3.95
CA TYR A 17 11.71 -3.76 3.02
C TYR A 17 10.47 -3.33 3.79
N THR A 18 9.72 -2.45 3.15
CA THR A 18 8.43 -1.98 3.65
C THR A 18 7.37 -2.07 2.56
N ILE A 19 6.16 -2.33 3.02
CA ILE A 19 4.96 -2.36 2.18
C ILE A 19 4.34 -0.98 2.23
N LEU A 20 4.13 -0.40 1.05
CA LEU A 20 3.49 0.90 0.93
C LEU A 20 1.97 0.75 1.08
N THR A 21 1.38 1.68 1.83
CA THR A 21 -0.06 1.73 2.07
C THR A 21 -0.64 3.08 1.68
N ILE A 22 -1.93 3.08 1.34
CA ILE A 22 -2.71 4.30 1.10
C ILE A 22 -3.95 4.30 2.00
N ASN A 23 -4.55 5.48 2.15
CA ASN A 23 -5.84 5.61 2.83
C ASN A 23 -6.91 4.83 2.04
N ALA A 24 -7.80 4.18 2.78
CA ALA A 24 -8.85 3.32 2.28
C ALA A 24 -10.21 3.57 2.96
N ASP A 25 -10.39 4.73 3.62
CA ASP A 25 -11.63 5.08 4.31
C ASP A 25 -12.82 5.13 3.35
N SER A 26 -12.60 5.56 2.11
CA SER A 26 -13.64 5.63 1.07
C SER A 26 -13.77 4.36 0.23
N HIS A 27 -12.93 3.34 0.44
CA HIS A 27 -12.96 2.15 -0.40
C HIS A 27 -14.13 1.22 0.03
N PRO A 28 -14.98 0.74 -0.90
CA PRO A 28 -16.22 0.01 -0.56
C PRO A 28 -16.03 -1.21 0.34
N LEU A 29 -14.97 -1.99 0.10
CA LEU A 29 -14.59 -3.15 0.92
C LEU A 29 -13.62 -2.79 2.05
N MET A 30 -12.45 -2.21 1.71
CA MET A 30 -11.37 -1.99 2.67
C MET A 30 -11.72 -1.03 3.82
N SER A 31 -12.70 -0.14 3.65
CA SER A 31 -13.21 0.73 4.73
C SER A 31 -13.84 -0.06 5.89
N ARG A 32 -14.33 -1.28 5.61
CA ARG A 32 -14.99 -2.17 6.58
C ARG A 32 -14.00 -3.11 7.28
N MET A 33 -12.75 -3.12 6.82
CA MET A 33 -11.69 -3.97 7.36
C MET A 33 -10.97 -3.27 8.51
N HIS A 34 -10.17 -4.02 9.27
CA HIS A 34 -9.49 -3.59 10.50
C HIS A 34 -10.44 -3.15 11.63
N LYS A 35 -9.96 -3.25 12.87
CA LYS A 35 -10.71 -2.80 14.04
C LYS A 35 -11.00 -1.28 13.94
N PRO A 36 -12.25 -0.82 14.15
CA PRO A 36 -12.55 0.61 14.25
C PRO A 36 -11.87 1.27 15.46
N ASP A 37 -11.44 2.51 15.33
CA ASP A 37 -11.01 3.35 16.46
C ASP A 37 -12.24 4.12 16.99
N PRO A 38 -12.70 3.83 18.22
CA PRO A 38 -13.86 4.50 18.81
C PRO A 38 -13.63 5.99 19.11
N ARG A 39 -12.39 6.47 19.04
CA ARG A 39 -12.05 7.89 19.25
C ARG A 39 -12.23 8.74 17.99
N LEU A 40 -12.41 8.11 16.82
CA LEU A 40 -12.48 8.79 15.52
C LEU A 40 -13.89 8.73 14.93
N PRO A 41 -14.28 9.74 14.11
CA PRO A 41 -15.49 9.66 13.29
C PRO A 41 -15.49 8.44 12.37
N THR A 42 -16.67 7.89 12.06
CA THR A 42 -16.81 6.66 11.27
C THR A 42 -16.25 6.76 9.84
N ASP A 43 -16.15 7.98 9.32
CA ASP A 43 -15.64 8.31 7.99
C ASP A 43 -14.15 8.72 7.98
N GLN A 44 -13.49 8.75 9.14
CA GLN A 44 -12.09 9.17 9.31
C GLN A 44 -11.35 8.16 10.20
N GLN A 45 -11.47 6.88 9.86
CA GLN A 45 -10.93 5.78 10.65
C GLN A 45 -9.47 5.46 10.33
N ASP A 46 -8.84 6.23 9.44
CA ASP A 46 -7.50 6.02 8.88
C ASP A 46 -7.28 4.57 8.43
N LYS A 47 -8.28 4.00 7.75
CA LYS A 47 -8.15 2.66 7.19
C LYS A 47 -7.01 2.67 6.18
N ARG A 48 -6.13 1.68 6.29
CA ARG A 48 -5.00 1.50 5.37
C ARG A 48 -5.15 0.21 4.59
N SER A 49 -4.79 0.25 3.32
CA SER A 49 -4.60 -0.93 2.51
C SER A 49 -3.27 -0.84 1.79
N VAL A 50 -2.72 -2.02 1.50
CA VAL A 50 -1.56 -2.16 0.60
C VAL A 50 -1.94 -1.66 -0.79
N ILE A 51 -0.95 -1.12 -1.50
CA ILE A 51 -1.06 -0.73 -2.91
C ILE A 51 -0.83 -1.98 -3.78
N PRO A 52 -1.86 -2.52 -4.45
CA PRO A 52 -1.65 -3.55 -5.45
C PRO A 52 -0.99 -2.94 -6.69
N ILE A 53 -0.06 -3.68 -7.30
CA ILE A 53 0.55 -3.34 -8.59
C ILE A 53 0.11 -4.41 -9.58
N GLU A 54 -0.51 -4.00 -10.69
CA GLU A 54 -0.89 -4.93 -11.74
C GLU A 54 0.33 -5.40 -12.52
N MET A 55 0.20 -6.56 -13.17
CA MET A 55 1.31 -7.18 -13.89
C MET A 55 1.83 -6.29 -15.02
N GLU A 56 0.97 -5.53 -15.70
CA GLU A 56 1.37 -4.63 -16.79
C GLU A 56 2.14 -3.40 -16.29
N ASP A 57 1.94 -3.02 -15.02
CA ASP A 57 2.57 -1.85 -14.40
C ASP A 57 3.89 -2.21 -13.68
N LEU A 58 4.29 -3.49 -13.65
CA LEU A 58 5.42 -3.98 -12.85
C LEU A 58 6.77 -3.39 -13.26
N ASP A 59 7.03 -3.29 -14.56
CA ASP A 59 8.30 -2.75 -15.09
C ASP A 59 8.43 -1.26 -14.78
N GLN A 60 7.36 -0.50 -14.98
CA GLN A 60 7.30 0.92 -14.62
C GLN A 60 7.52 1.12 -13.12
N TRP A 61 6.97 0.23 -12.28
CA TRP A 61 7.15 0.29 -10.83
C TRP A 61 8.59 0.00 -10.39
N LEU A 62 9.24 -1.01 -10.97
CA LEU A 62 10.57 -1.46 -10.56
C LEU A 62 11.72 -0.64 -11.16
N ALA A 63 11.58 -0.20 -12.41
CA ALA A 63 12.65 0.43 -13.18
C ALA A 63 12.37 1.91 -13.53
N GLY A 64 11.15 2.39 -13.31
CA GLY A 64 10.79 3.78 -13.58
C GLY A 64 11.36 4.77 -12.56
N THR A 65 11.20 6.05 -12.87
CA THR A 65 11.47 7.14 -11.93
C THR A 65 10.52 7.10 -10.74
N GLN A 66 10.90 7.75 -9.65
CA GLN A 66 10.03 7.91 -8.48
C GLN A 66 8.67 8.54 -8.83
N GLN A 67 8.63 9.45 -9.81
CA GLN A 67 7.38 10.05 -10.29
C GLN A 67 6.51 9.03 -11.03
N GLU A 68 7.08 8.24 -11.93
CA GLU A 68 6.34 7.20 -12.66
C GLU A 68 5.80 6.13 -11.72
N ALA A 69 6.63 5.59 -10.81
CA ALA A 69 6.19 4.62 -9.82
C ALA A 69 5.08 5.20 -8.91
N SER A 70 5.12 6.50 -8.62
CA SER A 70 4.13 7.17 -7.78
C SER A 70 2.76 7.35 -8.42
N ALA A 71 2.68 7.41 -9.75
CA ALA A 71 1.46 7.72 -10.49
C ALA A 71 0.39 6.61 -10.39
N GLY A 72 0.82 5.37 -10.12
CA GLY A 72 -0.05 4.19 -10.03
C GLY A 72 -0.63 3.89 -8.65
N ARG A 73 -0.36 4.71 -7.63
CA ARG A 73 -0.74 4.41 -6.22
C ARG A 73 -2.23 4.58 -5.94
N ARG A 74 -3.04 3.65 -6.41
CA ARG A 74 -4.47 3.58 -6.16
C ARG A 74 -4.90 2.15 -5.90
N ILE A 75 -5.82 1.95 -4.96
CA ILE A 75 -6.50 0.67 -4.81
C ILE A 75 -7.60 0.68 -5.86
N ARG A 76 -7.44 -0.10 -6.93
CA ARG A 76 -8.53 -0.33 -7.89
C ARG A 76 -9.53 -1.30 -7.26
N CYS A 77 -10.81 -1.11 -7.55
CA CYS A 77 -11.79 -2.15 -7.28
C CYS A 77 -11.42 -3.36 -8.14
N TRP A 78 -11.03 -4.46 -7.50
CA TRP A 78 -10.68 -5.69 -8.18
C TRP A 78 -11.94 -6.32 -8.78
N PRO A 79 -12.06 -6.44 -10.13
CA PRO A 79 -13.29 -6.92 -10.76
C PRO A 79 -13.68 -8.33 -10.33
N GLY A 80 -12.70 -9.17 -9.99
CA GLY A 80 -12.91 -10.58 -9.66
C GLY A 80 -13.43 -10.85 -8.24
N LEU A 81 -13.55 -9.84 -7.37
CA LEU A 81 -14.01 -10.02 -5.99
C LEU A 81 -15.36 -9.35 -5.75
N VAL A 82 -15.61 -8.20 -6.39
CA VAL A 82 -16.91 -7.49 -6.34
C VAL A 82 -17.13 -6.71 -7.66
N PRO A 83 -17.79 -7.31 -8.66
CA PRO A 83 -17.96 -6.70 -9.99
C PRO A 83 -18.67 -5.33 -10.00
N ASP A 84 -19.52 -5.08 -9.01
CA ASP A 84 -20.41 -3.89 -8.96
C ASP A 84 -19.95 -2.82 -7.95
N ALA A 85 -18.72 -2.91 -7.44
CA ALA A 85 -18.21 -1.99 -6.41
C ALA A 85 -17.48 -0.75 -6.96
N CYS A 86 -17.69 -0.39 -8.22
CA CYS A 86 -17.14 0.83 -8.84
C CYS A 86 -18.22 1.91 -8.99
#